data_AF-A0A0L9U8W2-F1
#
_entry.id   AF-A0A0L9U8W2-F1
#
_cell.length_a   1.000
_cell.length_b   1.000
_cell.length_c   1.000
_cell.angle_alpha   90.00
_cell.angle_beta   90.00
_cell.angle_gamma   90.00
#
_symmetry.space_group_name_H-M   'P 1'
#
loop_
_entity.id
_entity.type
_entity.pdbx_description
1 polymer ?
#
loop_
_entity_poly.entity_id
_entity_poly.type
_entity_poly.pdbx_seq_one_letter_code
_entity_poly.pdbx_strand_id
1 'polypeptide(L)'
;MAITATITVPLTSPTRRSLTSLNNLFLHSPRSTLPIPRRTFKYPNSRLVASSMSTDAPVKTPSASFLNRLQTGFLHFAKYHGLGNDFILVDNRDSSEPRITAEKAVQLCDRNFGVGADGVIFVLPGINGTDYTMRIFNSDGSEPEMCGNGVRCFAKFVSQLESLEGRHSFTVHTGAGLIIPEVLEDGNVRVDMGEPVLKASDVPTKLPANKDSAVVKSELVVDGVIWHVTCVSMGNPHCVTFGREGCQNLLVDELKLAEIGPKFEHHEVFPARTNTEFVQVLSKSQLKMRVWERGAGATLACGTGACATVVAAVLEGHAGRVEVAVLAMEHDGVPVWHCANAVVLHFCVSV
;
A
#
# COMPACT_ATOMS: atom_id res chain seq x y z
N MET A 1 2.23 -7.04 16.00
CA MET A 1 3.16 -8.19 16.16
C MET A 1 4.40 -8.00 15.30
N ALA A 2 5.60 -7.96 15.86
CA ALA A 2 6.85 -7.89 15.09
C ALA A 2 7.34 -9.31 14.74
N ILE A 3 7.58 -9.60 13.46
CA ILE A 3 8.26 -10.81 13.00
C ILE A 3 9.65 -10.40 12.54
N THR A 4 10.68 -10.81 13.29
CA THR A 4 12.07 -10.65 12.87
C THR A 4 12.41 -11.77 11.90
N ALA A 5 12.63 -11.43 10.63
CA ALA A 5 12.96 -12.40 9.60
C ALA A 5 14.32 -12.08 8.99
N THR A 6 15.21 -13.07 8.94
CA THR A 6 16.41 -13.03 8.09
C THR A 6 16.08 -13.81 6.83
N ILE A 7 15.83 -13.12 5.71
CA ILE A 7 15.54 -13.78 4.44
C ILE A 7 16.84 -13.91 3.65
N THR A 8 17.24 -15.16 3.40
CA THR A 8 18.22 -15.51 2.36
C THR A 8 17.44 -16.06 1.17
N VAL A 9 17.50 -15.40 0.00
CA VAL A 9 16.81 -15.88 -1.21
C VAL A 9 17.83 -16.44 -2.21
N PRO A 10 18.00 -17.77 -2.32
CA PRO A 10 18.54 -18.38 -3.52
C PRO A 10 17.39 -18.74 -4.47
N LEU A 11 17.32 -18.05 -5.61
CA LEU A 11 16.46 -18.40 -6.73
C LEU A 11 16.95 -19.71 -7.37
N THR A 12 16.30 -20.83 -7.06
CA THR A 12 16.30 -22.00 -7.94
C THR A 12 15.05 -21.95 -8.82
N SER A 13 15.26 -22.05 -10.12
CA SER A 13 14.19 -22.30 -11.11
C SER A 13 13.47 -23.61 -10.79
N PRO A 14 12.17 -23.75 -11.09
CA PRO A 14 11.39 -24.92 -10.70
C PRO A 14 11.90 -26.14 -11.46
N THR A 15 12.64 -27.02 -10.78
CA THR A 15 12.85 -28.39 -11.24
C THR A 15 11.52 -29.12 -11.17
N ARG A 16 10.96 -29.32 -12.36
CA ARG A 16 9.85 -30.20 -12.70
C ARG A 16 9.98 -31.52 -11.95
N ARG A 17 9.16 -31.76 -10.92
CA ARG A 17 8.98 -33.10 -10.35
C ARG A 17 8.27 -33.96 -11.41
N SER A 18 9.07 -34.82 -12.03
CA SER A 18 8.63 -35.99 -12.77
C SER A 18 7.97 -36.96 -11.78
N LEU A 19 6.65 -37.11 -11.87
CA LEU A 19 5.92 -38.23 -11.28
C LEU A 19 6.26 -39.49 -12.08
N THR A 20 7.18 -40.31 -11.56
CA THR A 20 7.28 -41.72 -11.91
C THR A 20 6.16 -42.47 -11.18
N SER A 21 5.01 -42.59 -11.83
CA SER A 21 4.06 -43.67 -11.56
C SER A 21 4.31 -44.76 -12.60
N LEU A 22 4.89 -45.87 -12.17
CA LEU A 22 4.87 -47.12 -12.91
C LEU A 22 3.44 -47.65 -12.87
N ASN A 23 2.88 -47.84 -14.07
CA ASN A 23 2.26 -49.09 -14.54
C ASN A 23 1.72 -50.01 -13.45
N ASN A 24 0.51 -50.52 -13.47
CA ASN A 24 -0.44 -50.75 -14.55
C ASN A 24 -1.65 -51.32 -13.83
N LEU A 25 -2.86 -50.90 -14.15
CA LEU A 25 -4.02 -51.81 -14.27
C LEU A 25 -5.11 -51.06 -15.09
N PHE A 26 -4.95 -51.16 -16.41
CA PHE A 26 -5.96 -51.23 -17.47
C PHE A 26 -7.15 -50.23 -17.56
N LEU A 27 -7.14 -49.50 -18.69
CA LEU A 27 -8.23 -49.16 -19.64
C LEU A 27 -9.49 -50.07 -19.57
N HIS A 28 -10.75 -49.68 -19.86
CA HIS A 28 -11.28 -48.89 -21.00
C HIS A 28 -12.79 -48.56 -20.78
N SER A 29 -13.29 -47.50 -21.45
CA SER A 29 -14.72 -47.23 -21.71
C SER A 29 -15.19 -47.84 -23.08
N PRO A 30 -16.40 -47.55 -23.60
CA PRO A 30 -17.60 -48.41 -23.70
C PRO A 30 -17.94 -48.93 -25.12
N ARG A 31 -18.84 -49.93 -25.29
CA ARG A 31 -19.65 -50.06 -26.53
C ARG A 31 -20.90 -50.95 -26.38
N SER A 32 -22.09 -50.38 -26.48
CA SER A 32 -23.38 -51.09 -26.58
C SER A 32 -23.59 -51.77 -27.95
N THR A 33 -23.90 -53.06 -27.92
CA THR A 33 -24.95 -53.75 -28.70
C THR A 33 -25.47 -54.81 -27.75
N LEU A 34 -26.60 -54.55 -27.11
CA LEU A 34 -27.00 -55.21 -25.86
C LEU A 34 -26.82 -56.76 -25.90
N PRO A 35 -25.92 -57.34 -25.08
CA PRO A 35 -24.94 -56.71 -24.19
C PRO A 35 -23.51 -56.72 -24.78
N ILE A 36 -23.09 -55.56 -25.32
CA ILE A 36 -21.73 -55.01 -25.56
C ILE A 36 -20.69 -55.89 -26.34
N PRO A 37 -20.23 -55.55 -27.57
CA PRO A 37 -19.36 -56.40 -28.40
C PRO A 37 -17.88 -56.00 -28.36
N ARG A 38 -16.94 -56.95 -28.55
CA ARG A 38 -15.69 -56.79 -29.35
C ARG A 38 -14.76 -58.02 -29.30
N ARG A 39 -14.52 -58.63 -30.46
CA ARG A 39 -13.29 -59.36 -30.81
C ARG A 39 -12.99 -59.06 -32.27
N THR A 40 -11.81 -58.50 -32.56
CA THR A 40 -10.96 -58.82 -33.72
C THR A 40 -9.73 -57.91 -33.73
N PHE A 41 -8.63 -58.48 -34.19
CA PHE A 41 -7.27 -57.96 -34.18
C PHE A 41 -6.88 -57.45 -35.59
N LYS A 42 -5.95 -56.47 -35.63
CA LYS A 42 -4.97 -56.09 -36.69
C LYS A 42 -5.37 -55.16 -37.86
N TYR A 43 -4.80 -53.92 -37.78
CA TYR A 43 -4.08 -53.03 -38.76
C TYR A 43 -4.76 -52.62 -40.10
N PRO A 44 -4.36 -51.53 -40.83
CA PRO A 44 -3.18 -50.65 -40.72
C PRO A 44 -3.38 -49.10 -40.87
N ASN A 45 -2.30 -48.36 -40.60
CA ASN A 45 -1.85 -47.05 -41.16
C ASN A 45 -2.79 -45.82 -41.20
N SER A 46 -2.48 -44.83 -40.34
CA SER A 46 -2.64 -43.41 -40.65
C SER A 46 -1.34 -42.66 -40.35
N ARG A 47 -0.77 -42.05 -41.38
CA ARG A 47 0.46 -41.24 -41.35
C ARG A 47 0.29 -40.05 -40.38
N LEU A 48 1.13 -39.97 -39.37
CA LEU A 48 1.37 -38.74 -38.61
C LEU A 48 2.58 -38.04 -39.22
N VAL A 49 2.34 -36.87 -39.81
CA VAL A 49 3.38 -35.94 -40.20
C VAL A 49 3.92 -35.32 -38.91
N ALA A 50 5.18 -35.61 -38.58
CA ALA A 50 5.88 -34.97 -37.49
C ALA A 50 6.86 -33.95 -38.09
N SER A 51 6.61 -32.66 -37.87
CA SER A 51 7.58 -31.61 -38.10
C SER A 51 8.49 -31.52 -36.88
N SER A 52 9.78 -31.81 -37.02
CA SER A 52 10.78 -31.57 -35.98
C SER A 52 11.39 -30.19 -36.19
N MET A 53 11.27 -29.28 -35.22
CA MET A 53 12.17 -28.14 -35.08
C MET A 53 13.11 -28.43 -33.92
N SER A 54 14.41 -28.45 -34.20
CA SER A 54 15.40 -28.22 -33.17
C SER A 54 15.24 -26.76 -32.72
N THR A 55 14.88 -26.56 -31.46
CA THR A 55 15.06 -25.27 -30.80
C THR A 55 16.19 -25.40 -29.80
N ASP A 56 17.40 -25.67 -30.30
CA ASP A 56 18.58 -25.15 -29.61
C ASP A 56 18.59 -23.64 -29.83
N ALA A 57 17.84 -22.93 -28.99
CA ALA A 57 18.15 -21.54 -28.74
C ALA A 57 19.45 -21.56 -27.91
N PRO A 58 20.58 -21.02 -28.42
CA PRO A 58 21.69 -20.73 -27.53
C PRO A 58 21.14 -19.72 -26.53
N VAL A 59 20.96 -20.14 -25.28
CA VAL A 59 20.76 -19.21 -24.19
C VAL A 59 22.05 -18.41 -24.13
N LYS A 60 22.07 -17.25 -24.80
CA LYS A 60 22.99 -16.17 -24.49
C LYS A 60 22.62 -15.74 -23.09
N THR A 61 23.18 -16.41 -22.09
CA THR A 61 23.23 -15.89 -20.73
C THR A 61 23.95 -14.54 -20.86
N PRO A 62 23.30 -13.40 -20.60
CA PRO A 62 24.05 -12.16 -20.49
C PRO A 62 25.01 -12.38 -19.32
N SER A 63 26.31 -12.24 -19.55
CA SER A 63 27.33 -12.36 -18.50
C SER A 63 27.01 -11.45 -17.30
N ALA A 64 26.30 -10.35 -17.56
CA ALA A 64 25.73 -9.46 -16.56
C ALA A 64 24.80 -10.15 -15.54
N SER A 65 23.97 -11.12 -15.95
CA SER A 65 22.98 -11.76 -15.05
C SER A 65 23.60 -12.67 -14.00
N PHE A 66 24.75 -13.27 -14.29
CA PHE A 66 25.46 -14.14 -13.34
C PHE A 66 26.26 -13.31 -12.34
N LEU A 67 26.96 -12.27 -12.80
CA LEU A 67 27.70 -11.36 -11.91
C LEU A 67 26.76 -10.51 -11.04
N ASN A 68 25.62 -10.07 -11.56
CA ASN A 68 24.59 -9.39 -10.75
C ASN A 68 24.02 -10.30 -9.64
N ARG A 69 23.99 -11.63 -9.84
CA ARG A 69 23.60 -12.60 -8.80
C ARG A 69 24.67 -12.78 -7.72
N LEU A 70 25.94 -12.46 -8.01
CA LEU A 70 27.04 -12.54 -7.05
C LEU A 70 27.17 -11.26 -6.21
N GLN A 71 26.58 -10.15 -6.66
CA GLN A 71 26.55 -8.86 -5.97
C GLN A 71 25.36 -8.76 -4.98
N THR A 72 24.92 -9.87 -4.41
CA THR A 72 23.80 -9.88 -3.44
C THR A 72 24.29 -9.46 -2.07
N GLY A 73 24.03 -8.21 -1.70
CA GLY A 73 24.09 -7.78 -0.30
C GLY A 73 22.93 -8.35 0.51
N PHE A 74 23.12 -8.46 1.83
CA PHE A 74 22.06 -8.79 2.77
C PHE A 74 21.38 -7.51 3.27
N LEU A 75 20.05 -7.52 3.35
CA LEU A 75 19.29 -6.47 4.03
C LEU A 75 18.62 -7.10 5.25
N HIS A 76 18.99 -6.64 6.44
CA HIS A 76 18.29 -6.97 7.66
C HIS A 76 17.16 -5.97 7.87
N PHE A 77 15.98 -6.48 8.23
CA PHE A 77 14.79 -5.66 8.41
C PHE A 77 13.85 -6.30 9.44
N ALA A 78 12.90 -5.51 9.90
CA ALA A 78 11.74 -5.96 10.67
C ALA A 78 10.45 -5.63 9.91
N LYS A 79 9.46 -6.52 9.95
CA LYS A 79 8.17 -6.30 9.30
C LYS A 79 7.14 -5.80 10.30
N TYR A 80 6.47 -4.70 9.99
CA TYR A 80 5.39 -4.11 10.79
C TYR A 80 4.18 -3.82 9.94
N HIS A 81 3.03 -3.60 10.58
CA HIS A 81 1.87 -3.01 9.94
C HIS A 81 1.15 -2.04 10.87
N GLY A 82 0.60 -0.96 10.34
CA GLY A 82 -0.37 -0.11 11.05
C GLY A 82 -1.74 -0.31 10.41
N LEU A 83 -2.63 -1.07 11.06
CA LEU A 83 -3.96 -1.39 10.52
C LEU A 83 -3.93 -2.08 9.15
N GLY A 84 -3.05 -3.08 9.00
CA GLY A 84 -2.90 -3.83 7.75
C GLY A 84 -2.06 -3.14 6.68
N ASN A 85 -1.83 -1.82 6.77
CA ASN A 85 -0.86 -1.13 5.93
C ASN A 85 0.56 -1.48 6.39
N ASP A 86 1.26 -2.29 5.60
CA ASP A 86 2.42 -3.06 6.03
C ASP A 86 3.75 -2.59 5.42
N PHE A 87 4.80 -2.56 6.24
CA PHE A 87 6.09 -1.94 5.91
C PHE A 87 7.27 -2.84 6.25
N ILE A 88 8.33 -2.71 5.44
CA ILE A 88 9.67 -3.22 5.73
C ILE A 88 10.43 -2.10 6.45
N LEU A 89 10.78 -2.27 7.72
CA LEU A 89 11.53 -1.28 8.50
C LEU A 89 13.00 -1.67 8.56
N VAL A 90 13.87 -0.71 8.25
CA VAL A 90 15.32 -0.89 8.17
C VAL A 90 15.99 0.05 9.17
N ASP A 91 16.83 -0.51 10.04
CA ASP A 91 17.75 0.29 10.85
C ASP A 91 18.85 0.84 9.94
N ASN A 92 18.83 2.16 9.76
CA ASN A 92 19.69 2.90 8.85
C ASN A 92 20.40 4.04 9.62
N ARG A 93 20.54 3.93 10.95
CA ARG A 93 21.07 5.01 11.80
C ARG A 93 22.56 5.24 11.64
N ASP A 94 23.26 4.27 11.05
CA ASP A 94 24.69 4.33 10.74
C ASP A 94 25.02 5.07 9.44
N SER A 95 24.02 5.51 8.67
CA SER A 95 24.23 6.26 7.42
C SER A 95 23.12 7.28 7.15
N SER A 96 23.49 8.43 6.56
CA SER A 96 22.52 9.44 6.12
C SER A 96 21.78 9.06 4.84
N GLU A 97 22.21 8.02 4.13
CA GLU A 97 21.60 7.56 2.89
C GLU A 97 20.90 6.21 3.07
N PRO A 98 19.72 5.99 2.44
CA PRO A 98 19.04 4.70 2.44
C PRO A 98 19.95 3.58 1.93
N ARG A 99 19.98 2.45 2.66
CA ARG A 99 20.78 1.26 2.34
C ARG A 99 20.43 0.62 0.99
N ILE A 100 19.27 0.91 0.43
CA ILE A 100 18.81 0.38 -0.85
C ILE A 100 18.32 1.51 -1.75
N THR A 101 18.31 1.26 -3.06
CA THR A 101 17.73 2.19 -4.03
C THR A 101 16.21 2.03 -4.11
N ALA A 102 15.54 3.00 -4.72
CA ALA A 102 14.11 2.96 -5.02
C ALA A 102 13.74 1.72 -5.86
N GLU A 103 14.53 1.37 -6.87
CA GLU A 103 14.28 0.19 -7.72
C GLU A 103 14.36 -1.10 -6.91
N LYS A 104 15.23 -1.14 -5.90
CA LYS A 104 15.33 -2.29 -5.01
C LYS A 104 14.15 -2.35 -4.03
N ALA A 105 13.64 -1.20 -3.57
CA ALA A 105 12.42 -1.13 -2.78
C ALA A 105 11.23 -1.71 -3.57
N VAL A 106 11.06 -1.35 -4.85
CA VAL A 106 10.01 -1.95 -5.73
C VAL A 106 10.10 -3.47 -5.75
N GLN A 107 11.30 -4.02 -5.96
CA GLN A 107 11.51 -5.48 -5.98
C GLN A 107 11.18 -6.14 -4.64
N LEU A 108 11.49 -5.49 -3.52
CA LEU A 108 11.23 -6.02 -2.18
C LEU A 108 9.75 -5.92 -1.81
N CYS A 109 9.07 -4.87 -2.26
CA CYS A 109 7.65 -4.65 -2.01
C CYS A 109 6.75 -5.56 -2.85
N ASP A 110 7.25 -6.18 -3.93
CA ASP A 110 6.50 -7.20 -4.67
C ASP A 110 6.03 -8.32 -3.73
N ARG A 111 4.72 -8.57 -3.69
CA ARG A 111 4.09 -9.50 -2.74
C ARG A 111 4.27 -10.99 -3.10
N ASN A 112 4.70 -11.32 -4.31
CA ASN A 112 4.88 -12.70 -4.76
C ASN A 112 6.36 -13.11 -4.83
N PHE A 113 7.21 -12.19 -5.31
CA PHE A 113 8.61 -12.42 -5.59
C PHE A 113 9.55 -11.68 -4.63
N GLY A 114 9.03 -10.73 -3.87
CA GLY A 114 9.73 -9.99 -2.83
C GLY A 114 9.33 -10.46 -1.42
N VAL A 115 9.52 -9.56 -0.46
CA VAL A 115 9.01 -9.72 0.91
C VAL A 115 7.51 -9.41 0.95
N GLY A 116 7.06 -8.50 0.08
CA GLY A 116 5.70 -7.99 0.02
C GLY A 116 5.44 -6.92 1.06
N ALA A 117 5.18 -5.69 0.67
CA ALA A 117 4.87 -4.56 1.56
C ALA A 117 4.27 -3.39 0.76
N ASP A 118 3.60 -2.47 1.43
CA ASP A 118 3.18 -1.20 0.83
C ASP A 118 4.34 -0.20 0.69
N GLY A 119 5.40 -0.36 1.49
CA GLY A 119 6.63 0.43 1.39
C GLY A 119 7.79 -0.06 2.27
N VAL A 120 8.95 0.57 2.08
CA VAL A 120 10.16 0.39 2.88
C VAL A 120 10.45 1.68 3.64
N ILE A 121 10.58 1.58 4.96
CA ILE A 121 10.84 2.72 5.87
C ILE A 121 12.24 2.60 6.45
N PHE A 122 12.96 3.72 6.46
CA PHE A 122 14.32 3.82 6.98
C PHE A 122 14.35 4.67 8.24
N VAL A 123 15.02 4.16 9.28
CA VAL A 123 15.38 4.93 10.47
C VAL A 123 16.77 5.51 10.26
N LEU A 124 16.87 6.78 9.93
CA LEU A 124 18.13 7.48 9.66
C LEU A 124 18.57 8.32 10.88
N PRO A 125 19.85 8.72 10.96
CA PRO A 125 20.28 9.67 11.98
C PRO A 125 19.49 10.98 11.92
N GLY A 126 19.26 11.58 13.08
CA GLY A 126 18.58 12.87 13.20
C GLY A 126 19.31 14.01 12.49
N ILE A 127 18.56 15.02 12.08
CA ILE A 127 19.10 16.24 11.47
C ILE A 127 18.57 17.46 12.21
N ASN A 128 19.33 18.56 12.21
CA ASN A 128 18.92 19.82 12.83
C ASN A 128 18.43 19.67 14.29
N GLY A 129 18.98 18.71 15.04
CA GLY A 129 18.66 18.45 16.44
C GLY A 129 17.44 17.54 16.70
N THR A 130 16.83 16.93 15.67
CA THR A 130 15.87 15.85 15.88
C THR A 130 16.57 14.58 16.36
N ASP A 131 15.83 13.68 17.03
CA ASP A 131 16.37 12.38 17.47
C ASP A 131 16.68 11.50 16.26
N TYR A 132 15.77 11.49 15.28
CA TYR A 132 15.87 10.65 14.08
C TYR A 132 15.36 11.37 12.83
N THR A 133 15.63 10.75 11.68
CA THR A 133 15.02 11.09 10.38
C THR A 133 14.29 9.87 9.84
N MET A 134 13.10 10.07 9.27
CA MET A 134 12.34 9.02 8.58
C MET A 134 12.28 9.33 7.08
N ARG A 135 12.71 8.36 6.26
CA ARG A 135 12.45 8.33 4.82
C ARG A 135 11.70 7.06 4.47
N ILE A 136 10.97 7.08 3.37
CA ILE A 136 10.15 5.96 2.92
C ILE A 136 10.21 5.85 1.40
N PHE A 137 10.28 4.62 0.88
CA PHE A 137 9.99 4.32 -0.51
C PHE A 137 8.70 3.52 -0.60
N ASN A 138 7.76 3.98 -1.41
CA ASN A 138 6.53 3.27 -1.74
C ASN A 138 6.84 2.01 -2.57
N SER A 139 5.84 1.14 -2.69
CA SER A 139 5.93 -0.07 -3.52
C SER A 139 6.17 0.20 -5.02
N ASP A 140 5.81 1.39 -5.53
CA ASP A 140 6.18 1.86 -6.89
C ASP A 140 7.56 2.53 -6.97
N GLY A 141 8.28 2.65 -5.85
CA GLY A 141 9.60 3.26 -5.75
C GLY A 141 9.59 4.78 -5.55
N SER A 142 8.42 5.43 -5.59
CA SER A 142 8.33 6.85 -5.25
C SER A 142 8.64 7.11 -3.77
N GLU A 143 9.18 8.28 -3.46
CA GLU A 143 9.46 8.71 -2.07
C GLU A 143 8.40 9.72 -1.63
N PRO A 144 7.38 9.32 -0.84
CA PRO A 144 6.42 10.27 -0.29
C PRO A 144 7.04 11.05 0.88
N GLU A 145 6.45 12.21 1.14
CA GLU A 145 6.92 13.16 2.16
C GLU A 145 6.69 12.65 3.59
N MET A 146 5.58 11.92 3.80
CA MET A 146 5.22 11.36 5.10
C MET A 146 4.26 10.15 4.95
N CYS A 147 4.23 9.29 5.97
CA CYS A 147 3.31 8.17 6.09
C CYS A 147 2.83 8.01 7.54
N GLY A 148 1.54 8.27 7.80
CA GLY A 148 0.98 8.28 9.15
C GLY A 148 0.98 6.91 9.85
N ASN A 149 0.78 5.82 9.10
CA ASN A 149 0.89 4.45 9.63
C ASN A 149 2.37 4.05 9.81
N GLY A 150 3.20 4.47 8.86
CA GLY A 150 4.63 4.25 8.87
C GLY A 150 5.31 4.84 10.09
N VAL A 151 5.00 6.10 10.46
CA VAL A 151 5.62 6.76 11.62
C VAL A 151 5.22 6.12 12.96
N ARG A 152 4.05 5.45 13.04
CA ARG A 152 3.68 4.65 14.22
C ARG A 152 4.49 3.37 14.31
N CYS A 153 4.66 2.67 13.18
CA CYS A 153 5.53 1.51 13.09
C CYS A 153 6.98 1.90 13.43
N PHE A 154 7.44 3.05 12.93
CA PHE A 154 8.74 3.63 13.22
C PHE A 154 8.93 3.83 14.72
N ALA A 155 7.98 4.47 15.40
CA ALA A 155 8.08 4.71 16.84
C ALA A 155 8.26 3.40 17.60
N LYS A 156 7.43 2.38 17.31
CA LYS A 156 7.55 1.04 17.92
C LYS A 156 8.87 0.35 17.61
N PHE A 157 9.35 0.46 16.38
CA PHE A 157 10.61 -0.13 15.98
C PHE A 157 11.79 0.52 16.70
N VAL A 158 11.83 1.85 16.78
CA VAL A 158 12.83 2.59 17.55
C VAL A 158 12.75 2.25 19.04
N SER A 159 11.55 2.20 19.64
CA SER A 159 11.40 1.76 21.03
C SER A 159 12.03 0.39 21.28
N GLN A 160 11.87 -0.56 20.34
CA GLN A 160 12.46 -1.89 20.45
C GLN A 160 13.98 -1.89 20.27
N LEU A 161 14.51 -1.10 19.32
CA LEU A 161 15.96 -0.95 19.12
C LEU A 161 16.64 -0.33 20.36
N GLU A 162 15.98 0.64 20.99
CA GLU A 162 16.47 1.36 22.17
C GLU A 162 16.11 0.69 23.49
N SER A 163 15.35 -0.42 23.47
CA SER A 163 14.83 -1.10 24.67
C SER A 163 14.04 -0.17 25.61
N LEU A 164 13.21 0.71 25.04
CA LEU A 164 12.37 1.66 25.76
C LEU A 164 11.00 1.06 26.09
N GLU A 165 10.56 1.25 27.34
CA GLU A 165 9.27 0.81 27.86
C GLU A 165 8.44 2.00 28.38
N GLY A 166 7.14 1.81 28.55
CA GLY A 166 6.22 2.84 29.04
C GLY A 166 6.05 4.01 28.07
N ARG A 167 5.50 5.11 28.57
CA ARG A 167 5.23 6.32 27.78
C ARG A 167 6.50 7.10 27.42
N HIS A 168 6.70 7.38 26.14
CA HIS A 168 7.83 8.18 25.63
C HIS A 168 7.53 8.74 24.24
N SER A 169 8.30 9.73 23.79
CA SER A 169 8.15 10.35 22.46
C SER A 169 9.48 10.56 21.77
N PHE A 170 9.43 10.74 20.45
CA PHE A 170 10.60 11.04 19.61
C PHE A 170 10.35 12.28 18.77
N THR A 171 11.39 13.03 18.47
CA THR A 171 11.37 14.07 17.43
C THR A 171 11.91 13.47 16.14
N VAL A 172 11.09 13.47 15.08
CA VAL A 172 11.42 12.82 13.81
C VAL A 172 11.35 13.82 12.68
N HIS A 173 12.46 14.00 11.97
CA HIS A 173 12.47 14.76 10.73
C HIS A 173 11.89 13.93 9.58
N THR A 174 10.99 14.50 8.79
CA THR A 174 10.36 13.87 7.63
C THR A 174 10.32 14.85 6.45
N GLY A 175 9.95 14.38 5.25
CA GLY A 175 9.72 15.27 4.11
C GLY A 175 8.59 16.28 4.33
N ALA A 176 7.66 16.00 5.26
CA ALA A 176 6.61 16.92 5.69
C ALA A 176 7.03 17.85 6.85
N GLY A 177 8.28 17.77 7.31
CA GLY A 177 8.78 18.52 8.47
C GLY A 177 8.86 17.69 9.75
N LEU A 178 8.81 18.37 10.90
CA LEU A 178 8.92 17.75 12.23
C LEU A 178 7.63 17.00 12.57
N ILE A 179 7.77 15.71 12.91
CA ILE A 179 6.70 14.86 13.41
C ILE A 179 7.10 14.32 14.78
N ILE A 180 6.15 14.29 15.72
CA ILE A 180 6.38 13.84 17.09
C ILE A 180 5.44 12.66 17.38
N PRO A 181 5.90 11.41 17.15
CA PRO A 181 5.19 10.24 17.66
C PRO A 181 5.46 10.06 19.16
N GLU A 182 4.42 9.68 19.88
CA GLU A 182 4.40 9.38 21.30
C GLU A 182 3.78 8.00 21.53
N VAL A 183 4.57 7.10 22.09
CA VAL A 183 4.09 5.81 22.58
C VAL A 183 3.37 6.05 23.90
N LEU A 184 2.14 5.57 24.02
CA LEU A 184 1.29 5.68 25.21
C LEU A 184 1.46 4.46 26.13
N GLU A 185 0.95 4.58 27.36
CA GLU A 185 1.00 3.52 28.38
C GLU A 185 0.30 2.21 27.95
N ASP A 186 -0.78 2.32 27.17
CA ASP A 186 -1.52 1.18 26.63
C ASP A 186 -0.84 0.54 25.41
N GLY A 187 0.32 1.06 25.01
CA GLY A 187 1.06 0.61 23.85
C GLY A 187 0.55 1.17 22.53
N ASN A 188 -0.47 2.01 22.49
CA ASN A 188 -0.83 2.73 21.27
C ASN A 188 0.20 3.82 20.96
N VAL A 189 0.28 4.26 19.70
CA VAL A 189 1.15 5.36 19.29
C VAL A 189 0.31 6.53 18.82
N ARG A 190 0.37 7.61 19.58
CA ARG A 190 -0.19 8.92 19.27
C ARG A 190 0.78 9.70 18.42
N VAL A 191 0.30 10.39 17.39
CA VAL A 191 1.15 11.21 16.52
C VAL A 191 0.57 12.60 16.47
N ASP A 192 1.41 13.62 16.48
CA ASP A 192 1.02 14.94 16.02
C ASP A 192 1.32 15.05 14.52
N MET A 193 0.27 15.13 13.72
CA MET A 193 0.33 15.17 12.26
C MET A 193 0.47 16.60 11.71
N GLY A 194 0.53 17.61 12.58
CA GLY A 194 0.59 19.02 12.20
C GLY A 194 -0.71 19.57 11.63
N GLU A 195 -0.66 20.84 11.22
CA GLU A 195 -1.81 21.54 10.64
C GLU A 195 -2.04 21.16 9.17
N PRO A 196 -3.30 21.01 8.72
CA PRO A 196 -3.61 20.74 7.33
C PRO A 196 -3.32 21.96 6.44
N VAL A 197 -2.71 21.72 5.28
CA VAL A 197 -2.53 22.72 4.22
C VAL A 197 -3.76 22.70 3.32
N LEU A 198 -4.48 23.82 3.25
CA LEU A 198 -5.74 23.93 2.50
C LEU A 198 -5.61 24.78 1.22
N LYS A 199 -4.60 25.64 1.15
CA LYS A 199 -4.41 26.53 0.00
C LYS A 199 -4.13 25.69 -1.25
N ALA A 200 -4.97 25.84 -2.28
CA ALA A 200 -4.98 24.97 -3.46
C ALA A 200 -3.61 24.80 -4.13
N SER A 201 -2.84 25.90 -4.25
CA SER A 201 -1.49 25.88 -4.83
C SER A 201 -0.48 25.07 -4.02
N ASP A 202 -0.72 24.92 -2.73
CA ASP A 202 0.19 24.29 -1.77
C ASP A 202 -0.22 22.81 -1.52
N VAL A 203 -1.43 22.40 -1.94
CA VAL A 203 -1.89 20.99 -2.10
C VAL A 203 -1.43 20.37 -3.43
N PRO A 204 -0.49 21.01 -4.12
CA PRO A 204 -0.45 21.15 -5.60
C PRO A 204 -1.65 20.59 -6.39
N THR A 205 -2.78 21.30 -6.41
CA THR A 205 -3.89 21.06 -7.36
C THR A 205 -4.08 22.23 -8.32
N LYS A 206 -4.48 21.94 -9.56
CA LYS A 206 -4.88 22.93 -10.58
C LYS A 206 -6.37 23.28 -10.52
N LEU A 207 -7.14 22.61 -9.65
CA LEU A 207 -8.54 22.98 -9.44
C LEU A 207 -8.62 24.41 -8.87
N PRO A 208 -9.55 25.24 -9.37
CA PRO A 208 -9.69 26.60 -8.86
C PRO A 208 -10.21 26.57 -7.42
N ALA A 209 -9.59 27.38 -6.55
CA ALA A 209 -10.10 27.57 -5.20
C ALA A 209 -11.50 28.20 -5.23
N ASN A 210 -12.41 27.69 -4.40
CA ASN A 210 -13.80 28.15 -4.33
C ASN A 210 -14.24 28.56 -2.91
N LYS A 211 -13.40 28.37 -1.89
CA LYS A 211 -13.67 28.77 -0.50
C LYS A 211 -12.37 29.14 0.22
N ASP A 212 -12.16 30.42 0.53
CA ASP A 212 -11.01 30.90 1.31
C ASP A 212 -9.63 30.38 0.83
N SER A 213 -9.40 30.39 -0.50
CA SER A 213 -8.20 29.82 -1.16
C SER A 213 -8.09 28.29 -1.16
N ALA A 214 -9.07 27.58 -0.61
CA ALA A 214 -9.18 26.12 -0.65
C ALA A 214 -10.11 25.62 -1.76
N VAL A 215 -9.93 24.35 -2.12
CA VAL A 215 -10.82 23.59 -3.01
C VAL A 215 -11.73 22.74 -2.14
N VAL A 216 -12.99 23.14 -1.99
CA VAL A 216 -13.97 22.48 -1.13
C VAL A 216 -15.21 22.13 -1.93
N LYS A 217 -15.56 20.84 -2.02
CA LYS A 217 -16.71 20.33 -2.79
C LYS A 217 -16.75 20.86 -4.24
N SER A 218 -15.58 20.94 -4.87
CA SER A 218 -15.44 21.37 -6.27
C SER A 218 -15.75 20.23 -7.22
N GLU A 219 -16.22 20.55 -8.42
CA GLU A 219 -16.44 19.56 -9.47
C GLU A 219 -15.11 19.08 -10.07
N LEU A 220 -14.98 17.76 -10.23
CA LEU A 220 -13.89 17.11 -10.94
C LEU A 220 -14.48 16.06 -11.89
N VAL A 221 -14.19 16.19 -13.19
CA VAL A 221 -14.66 15.22 -14.19
C VAL A 221 -13.67 14.07 -14.26
N VAL A 222 -14.03 12.91 -13.72
CA VAL A 222 -13.22 11.69 -13.81
C VAL A 222 -13.97 10.67 -14.66
N ASP A 223 -13.38 10.23 -15.76
CA ASP A 223 -13.98 9.24 -16.68
C ASP A 223 -15.35 9.69 -17.24
N GLY A 224 -15.52 10.99 -17.48
CA GLY A 224 -16.78 11.57 -17.95
C GLY A 224 -17.87 11.68 -16.87
N VAL A 225 -17.56 11.36 -15.61
CA VAL A 225 -18.47 11.49 -14.47
C VAL A 225 -18.04 12.67 -13.60
N ILE A 226 -18.99 13.52 -13.21
CA ILE A 226 -18.74 14.63 -12.29
C ILE A 226 -18.69 14.11 -10.86
N TRP A 227 -17.54 14.27 -10.20
CA TRP A 227 -17.32 14.01 -8.78
C TRP A 227 -17.22 15.32 -8.03
N HIS A 228 -17.67 15.32 -6.77
CA HIS A 228 -17.43 16.44 -5.86
C HIS A 228 -16.23 16.10 -4.98
N VAL A 229 -15.21 16.97 -5.00
CA VAL A 229 -13.94 16.73 -4.32
C VAL A 229 -13.53 17.90 -3.43
N THR A 230 -12.87 17.57 -2.33
CA THR A 230 -12.18 18.52 -1.45
C THR A 230 -10.71 18.15 -1.40
N CYS A 231 -9.82 19.14 -1.59
CA CYS A 231 -8.38 18.91 -1.61
C CYS A 231 -7.74 19.41 -0.30
N VAL A 232 -6.94 18.55 0.31
CA VAL A 232 -6.21 18.82 1.55
C VAL A 232 -4.79 18.27 1.39
N SER A 233 -3.79 18.91 1.99
CA SER A 233 -2.46 18.32 2.14
C SER A 233 -2.13 18.15 3.62
N MET A 234 -1.58 16.99 3.95
CA MET A 234 -1.01 16.67 5.27
C MET A 234 0.52 16.56 5.19
N GLY A 235 1.13 17.31 4.26
CA GLY A 235 2.48 17.11 3.76
C GLY A 235 2.51 16.40 2.40
N ASN A 236 1.56 15.50 2.16
CA ASN A 236 1.28 14.86 0.87
C ASN A 236 -0.14 15.20 0.37
N PRO A 237 -0.41 15.18 -0.94
CA PRO A 237 -1.70 15.60 -1.51
C PRO A 237 -2.80 14.56 -1.32
N HIS A 238 -3.99 15.02 -0.90
CA HIS A 238 -5.21 14.23 -0.74
C HIS A 238 -6.39 14.84 -1.50
N CYS A 239 -7.15 13.98 -2.17
CA CYS A 239 -8.38 14.27 -2.88
C CYS A 239 -9.51 13.45 -2.24
N VAL A 240 -10.32 14.11 -1.41
CA VAL A 240 -11.41 13.46 -0.68
C VAL A 240 -12.72 13.64 -1.43
N THR A 241 -13.51 12.58 -1.55
CA THR A 241 -14.85 12.65 -2.15
C THR A 241 -15.91 11.93 -1.31
N PHE A 242 -17.05 12.60 -1.13
CA PHE A 242 -18.24 12.05 -0.45
C PHE A 242 -19.31 11.58 -1.44
N GLY A 243 -19.11 11.82 -2.75
CA GLY A 243 -20.16 11.57 -3.73
C GLY A 243 -19.86 12.13 -5.11
N ARG A 244 -20.74 11.77 -6.04
CA ARG A 244 -20.75 12.23 -7.43
C ARG A 244 -22.08 12.89 -7.76
N GLU A 245 -22.16 13.51 -8.93
CA GLU A 245 -23.43 14.04 -9.41
C GLU A 245 -24.54 12.97 -9.36
N GLY A 246 -25.68 13.32 -8.77
CA GLY A 246 -26.81 12.40 -8.56
C GLY A 246 -26.63 11.38 -7.42
N CYS A 247 -25.51 11.35 -6.70
CA CYS A 247 -25.28 10.43 -5.57
C CYS A 247 -24.43 11.08 -4.47
N GLN A 248 -25.09 11.50 -3.37
CA GLN A 248 -24.46 12.25 -2.29
C GLN A 248 -23.93 11.41 -1.11
N ASN A 249 -24.14 10.09 -1.12
CA ASN A 249 -23.59 9.19 -0.12
C ASN A 249 -23.12 7.91 -0.80
N LEU A 250 -21.81 7.72 -0.87
CA LEU A 250 -21.20 6.55 -1.51
C LEU A 250 -21.43 5.29 -0.66
N LEU A 251 -21.68 4.17 -1.32
CA LEU A 251 -21.50 2.85 -0.72
C LEU A 251 -20.06 2.43 -1.04
N VAL A 252 -19.12 2.79 -0.15
CA VAL A 252 -17.68 2.71 -0.47
C VAL A 252 -17.19 1.28 -0.72
N ASP A 253 -17.86 0.27 -0.17
CA ASP A 253 -17.52 -1.14 -0.38
C ASP A 253 -17.85 -1.61 -1.81
N GLU A 254 -18.80 -0.97 -2.48
CA GLU A 254 -19.21 -1.29 -3.85
C GLU A 254 -18.27 -0.64 -4.91
N LEU A 255 -17.38 0.25 -4.47
CA LEU A 255 -16.43 0.91 -5.36
C LEU A 255 -15.35 -0.05 -5.85
N LYS A 256 -15.20 -0.12 -7.16
CA LYS A 256 -14.10 -0.83 -7.82
C LYS A 256 -12.84 0.05 -7.84
N LEU A 257 -12.14 0.11 -6.71
CA LEU A 257 -10.95 0.98 -6.56
C LEU A 257 -9.89 0.77 -7.64
N ALA A 258 -9.63 -0.47 -8.06
CA ALA A 258 -8.64 -0.75 -9.10
C ALA A 258 -9.02 -0.16 -10.48
N GLU A 259 -10.31 0.12 -10.72
CA GLU A 259 -10.78 0.76 -11.95
C GLU A 259 -10.77 2.30 -11.83
N ILE A 260 -11.24 2.85 -10.70
CA ILE A 260 -11.43 4.31 -10.54
C ILE A 260 -10.23 5.02 -9.91
N GLY A 261 -9.52 4.37 -9.00
CA GLY A 261 -8.40 4.94 -8.25
C GLY A 261 -7.28 5.52 -9.12
N PRO A 262 -6.74 4.76 -10.11
CA PRO A 262 -5.73 5.27 -11.02
C PRO A 262 -6.17 6.54 -11.79
N LYS A 263 -7.48 6.67 -12.06
CA LYS A 263 -8.03 7.82 -12.80
C LYS A 263 -8.02 9.09 -11.97
N PHE A 264 -8.11 8.98 -10.65
CA PHE A 264 -7.88 10.10 -9.73
C PHE A 264 -6.39 10.34 -9.49
N GLU A 265 -5.63 9.27 -9.19
CA GLU A 265 -4.20 9.37 -8.87
C GLU A 265 -3.43 10.11 -9.97
N HIS A 266 -3.68 9.76 -11.23
CA HIS A 266 -3.00 10.33 -12.39
C HIS A 266 -3.78 11.46 -13.08
N HIS A 267 -4.80 12.01 -12.43
CA HIS A 267 -5.61 13.06 -13.03
C HIS A 267 -4.75 14.31 -13.30
N GLU A 268 -4.94 14.95 -14.46
CA GLU A 268 -4.11 16.08 -14.94
C GLU A 268 -4.11 17.32 -14.03
N VAL A 269 -5.10 17.40 -13.13
CA VAL A 269 -5.26 18.47 -12.15
C VAL A 269 -4.34 18.29 -10.95
N PHE A 270 -3.75 17.11 -10.75
CA PHE A 270 -2.83 16.81 -9.66
C PHE A 270 -1.40 16.62 -10.20
N PRO A 271 -0.63 17.72 -10.40
CA PRO A 271 0.77 17.66 -10.87
C PRO A 271 1.66 16.64 -10.16
N ALA A 272 1.47 16.46 -8.85
CA ALA A 272 2.26 15.57 -8.01
C ALA A 272 1.56 14.22 -7.74
N ARG A 273 0.59 13.86 -8.60
CA ARG A 273 -0.43 12.82 -8.32
C ARG A 273 -1.20 13.13 -7.02
N THR A 274 -2.12 12.26 -6.61
CA THR A 274 -2.83 12.42 -5.32
C THR A 274 -3.19 11.08 -4.70
N ASN A 275 -3.26 11.04 -3.36
CA ASN A 275 -4.05 10.05 -2.67
C ASN A 275 -5.54 10.38 -2.86
N THR A 276 -6.40 9.37 -2.89
CA THR A 276 -7.85 9.56 -3.06
C THR A 276 -8.62 8.79 -2.01
N GLU A 277 -9.36 9.52 -1.17
CA GLU A 277 -10.23 8.96 -0.15
C GLU A 277 -11.69 9.03 -0.60
N PHE A 278 -12.32 7.86 -0.73
CA PHE A 278 -13.74 7.72 -0.99
C PHE A 278 -14.46 7.53 0.34
N VAL A 279 -15.42 8.39 0.65
CA VAL A 279 -15.99 8.48 1.99
C VAL A 279 -17.50 8.26 1.98
N GLN A 280 -17.95 7.41 2.89
CA GLN A 280 -19.33 7.21 3.26
C GLN A 280 -19.56 7.81 4.64
N VAL A 281 -20.52 8.74 4.74
CA VAL A 281 -20.85 9.38 6.01
C VAL A 281 -21.85 8.48 6.75
N LEU A 282 -21.44 7.92 7.88
CA LEU A 282 -22.31 7.11 8.74
C LEU A 282 -23.03 7.99 9.77
N SER A 283 -22.31 8.94 10.36
CA SER A 283 -22.84 9.97 11.26
C SER A 283 -21.89 11.17 11.34
N LYS A 284 -22.24 12.21 12.10
CA LYS A 284 -21.37 13.40 12.30
C LYS A 284 -20.06 13.11 13.05
N SER A 285 -19.92 11.92 13.64
CA SER A 285 -18.72 11.46 14.37
C SER A 285 -18.19 10.11 13.87
N GLN A 286 -18.76 9.55 12.79
CA GLN A 286 -18.32 8.28 12.21
C GLN A 286 -18.31 8.36 10.69
N LEU A 287 -17.15 8.12 10.11
CA LEU A 287 -16.92 8.07 8.67
C LEU A 287 -16.39 6.68 8.30
N LYS A 288 -16.85 6.12 7.18
CA LYS A 288 -16.26 4.93 6.58
C LYS A 288 -15.54 5.36 5.32
N MET A 289 -14.30 4.92 5.13
CA MET A 289 -13.54 5.27 3.94
C MET A 289 -12.93 4.06 3.26
N ARG A 290 -12.64 4.22 1.98
CA ARG A 290 -11.66 3.41 1.26
C ARG A 290 -10.69 4.34 0.53
N VAL A 291 -9.45 3.91 0.39
CA VAL A 291 -8.38 4.75 -0.15
C VAL A 291 -7.72 4.12 -1.36
N TRP A 292 -7.36 4.96 -2.32
CA TRP A 292 -6.37 4.65 -3.35
C TRP A 292 -5.17 5.58 -3.13
N GLU A 293 -4.06 5.01 -2.66
CA GLU A 293 -2.85 5.74 -2.34
C GLU A 293 -1.94 5.93 -3.56
N ARG A 294 -1.38 7.14 -3.65
CA ARG A 294 -0.38 7.50 -4.65
C ARG A 294 0.82 6.55 -4.56
N GLY A 295 1.05 5.78 -5.61
CA GLY A 295 2.17 4.85 -5.70
C GLY A 295 2.09 3.60 -4.82
N ALA A 296 0.97 3.37 -4.13
CA ALA A 296 0.73 2.15 -3.34
C ALA A 296 -0.61 1.45 -3.68
N GLY A 297 -1.53 2.14 -4.37
CA GLY A 297 -2.80 1.57 -4.81
C GLY A 297 -3.80 1.41 -3.66
N ALA A 298 -4.64 0.37 -3.72
CA ALA A 298 -5.69 0.15 -2.73
C ALA A 298 -5.11 -0.46 -1.43
N THR A 299 -4.63 0.41 -0.53
CA THR A 299 -4.14 0.01 0.80
C THR A 299 -5.30 -0.22 1.77
N LEU A 300 -4.99 -0.92 2.86
CA LEU A 300 -5.95 -1.24 3.91
C LEU A 300 -6.23 -0.07 4.86
N ALA A 301 -5.29 0.87 4.96
CA ALA A 301 -5.39 2.04 5.81
C ALA A 301 -4.41 3.11 5.33
N CYS A 302 -4.82 4.37 5.41
CA CYS A 302 -3.96 5.53 5.17
C CYS A 302 -4.13 6.53 6.32
N GLY A 303 -3.09 6.72 7.12
CA GLY A 303 -3.13 7.66 8.25
C GLY A 303 -3.35 9.11 7.80
N THR A 304 -2.54 9.61 6.86
CA THR A 304 -2.73 10.98 6.34
C THR A 304 -4.07 11.13 5.60
N GLY A 305 -4.56 10.07 4.95
CA GLY A 305 -5.87 10.05 4.30
C GLY A 305 -7.04 10.13 5.30
N ALA A 306 -6.95 9.43 6.42
CA ALA A 306 -7.92 9.57 7.52
C ALA A 306 -7.93 11.00 8.07
N CYS A 307 -6.76 11.64 8.19
CA CYS A 307 -6.66 13.05 8.56
C CYS A 307 -7.41 13.96 7.59
N ALA A 308 -7.04 13.86 6.31
CA ALA A 308 -7.59 14.67 5.24
C ALA A 308 -9.12 14.48 5.14
N THR A 309 -9.61 13.25 5.35
CA THR A 309 -11.02 12.91 5.36
C THR A 309 -11.79 13.67 6.43
N VAL A 310 -11.28 13.74 7.67
CA VAL A 310 -11.94 14.49 8.76
C VAL A 310 -11.92 15.99 8.46
N VAL A 311 -10.81 16.52 7.97
CA VAL A 311 -10.69 17.93 7.58
C VAL A 311 -11.72 18.27 6.49
N ALA A 312 -11.79 17.47 5.43
CA ALA A 312 -12.75 17.64 4.34
C ALA A 312 -14.21 17.55 4.84
N ALA A 313 -14.50 16.58 5.72
CA ALA A 313 -15.84 16.41 6.29
C ALA A 313 -16.26 17.63 7.12
N VAL A 314 -15.33 18.26 7.86
CA VAL A 314 -15.59 19.52 8.58
C VAL A 314 -15.81 20.67 7.61
N LEU A 315 -14.99 20.80 6.57
CA LEU A 315 -15.08 21.90 5.59
C LEU A 315 -16.40 21.87 4.79
N GLU A 316 -16.92 20.66 4.52
CA GLU A 316 -18.19 20.41 3.83
C GLU A 316 -19.40 20.33 4.78
N GLY A 317 -19.19 20.33 6.10
CA GLY A 317 -20.27 20.29 7.10
C GLY A 317 -20.86 18.90 7.37
N HIS A 318 -20.18 17.83 6.95
CA HIS A 318 -20.54 16.44 7.20
C HIS A 318 -20.20 15.95 8.62
N ALA A 319 -19.15 16.50 9.24
CA ALA A 319 -18.70 16.13 10.58
C ALA A 319 -18.40 17.36 11.46
N GLY A 320 -18.40 17.16 12.78
CA GLY A 320 -17.93 18.16 13.75
C GLY A 320 -16.40 18.18 13.89
N ARG A 321 -15.85 19.20 14.56
CA ARG A 321 -14.42 19.27 14.95
C ARG A 321 -14.09 18.44 16.21
N VAL A 322 -14.90 17.42 16.47
CA VAL A 322 -14.68 16.49 17.58
C VAL A 322 -13.88 15.29 17.07
N GLU A 323 -13.51 14.39 17.96
CA GLU A 323 -12.92 13.11 17.56
C GLU A 323 -13.89 12.36 16.64
N VAL A 324 -13.43 12.09 15.42
CA VAL A 324 -14.18 11.34 14.40
C VAL A 324 -13.51 9.99 14.24
N ALA A 325 -14.31 8.94 14.40
CA ALA A 325 -13.87 7.59 14.09
C ALA A 325 -13.91 7.39 12.57
N VAL A 326 -12.78 7.07 11.96
CA VAL A 326 -12.66 6.77 10.52
C VAL A 326 -12.37 5.28 10.34
N LEU A 327 -13.37 4.53 9.87
CA LEU A 327 -13.24 3.12 9.55
C LEU A 327 -12.42 2.99 8.27
N ALA A 328 -11.20 2.48 8.38
CA ALA A 328 -10.31 2.27 7.24
C ALA A 328 -10.56 0.92 6.56
N MET A 329 -10.83 -0.12 7.35
CA MET A 329 -11.13 -1.46 6.86
C MET A 329 -11.90 -2.29 7.88
N GLU A 330 -12.53 -3.35 7.41
CA GLU A 330 -13.01 -4.45 8.24
C GLU A 330 -12.06 -5.64 8.03
N HIS A 331 -11.47 -6.17 9.10
CA HIS A 331 -10.66 -7.38 9.07
C HIS A 331 -11.35 -8.47 9.90
N ASP A 332 -11.69 -9.60 9.28
CA ASP A 332 -12.44 -10.70 9.91
C ASP A 332 -13.71 -10.24 10.64
N GLY A 333 -14.41 -9.24 10.10
CA GLY A 333 -15.61 -8.65 10.68
C GLY A 333 -15.37 -7.70 11.85
N VAL A 334 -14.11 -7.43 12.20
CA VAL A 334 -13.74 -6.43 13.21
C VAL A 334 -13.43 -5.10 12.51
N PRO A 335 -14.18 -4.02 12.80
CA PRO A 335 -13.94 -2.73 12.21
C PRO A 335 -12.70 -2.09 12.85
N VAL A 336 -11.82 -1.59 11.99
CA VAL A 336 -10.57 -0.97 12.39
C VAL A 336 -10.67 0.54 12.20
N TRP A 337 -10.66 1.26 13.31
CA TRP A 337 -10.90 2.69 13.35
C TRP A 337 -9.61 3.46 13.55
N HIS A 338 -9.49 4.55 12.82
CA HIS A 338 -8.66 5.65 13.22
C HIS A 338 -9.48 6.62 14.08
N CYS A 339 -8.86 7.22 15.09
CA CYS A 339 -9.39 8.43 15.72
C CYS A 339 -8.65 9.65 15.17
N ALA A 340 -9.40 10.69 14.83
CA ALA A 340 -8.86 11.86 14.17
C ALA A 340 -9.62 13.13 14.58
N ASN A 341 -8.90 14.25 14.77
CA ASN A 341 -9.46 15.58 14.97
C ASN A 341 -8.78 16.59 14.04
N ALA A 342 -9.52 17.59 13.54
CA ALA A 342 -9.16 18.51 12.47
C ALA A 342 -7.97 19.45 12.74
N VAL A 343 -7.35 19.44 13.93
CA VAL A 343 -6.29 20.40 14.31
C VAL A 343 -5.02 19.70 14.79
N VAL A 344 -5.15 18.66 15.61
CA VAL A 344 -4.04 17.82 16.10
C VAL A 344 -4.55 16.38 16.07
N LEU A 345 -3.89 15.54 15.29
CA LEU A 345 -4.51 14.31 14.86
C LEU A 345 -3.90 13.08 15.53
N HIS A 346 -4.44 12.80 16.71
CA HIS A 346 -4.04 11.68 17.55
C HIS A 346 -4.64 10.36 17.05
N PHE A 347 -3.87 9.59 16.30
CA PHE A 347 -4.19 8.20 16.04
C PHE A 347 -3.82 7.32 17.25
N CYS A 348 -4.65 6.33 17.60
CA CYS A 348 -4.27 5.24 18.49
C CYS A 348 -4.54 3.92 17.76
N VAL A 349 -3.52 3.10 17.62
CA VAL A 349 -3.60 1.83 16.90
C VAL A 349 -2.67 0.81 17.56
N SER A 350 -3.21 -0.38 17.83
CA SER A 350 -2.44 -1.58 18.16
C SER A 350 -1.66 -2.06 16.93
N VAL A 351 -0.35 -2.17 17.07
CA VAL A 351 0.58 -2.68 16.03
C VAL A 351 0.83 -4.17 16.20
#